data_AF-A0AA39JL68-F1
#
_entry.id   AF-A0AA39JL68-F1
#
_cell.length_a   1.000
_cell.length_b   1.000
_cell.length_c   1.000
_cell.angle_alpha   90.00
_cell.angle_beta   90.00
_cell.angle_gamma   90.00
#
_symmetry.space_group_name_H-M   'P 1'
#
loop_
_entity.id
_entity.type
_entity.pdbx_description
1 polymer ?
#
loop_
_entity_poly.entity_id
_entity_poly.type
_entity_poly.pdbx_seq_one_letter_code
_entity_poly.pdbx_strand_id
1 'polypeptide(L)'
;MNDQPLVCSHCSAKKLNLSFCSACAEAMYCSTECQKLHWEKEHKQTCGKTDRIDIGRFYPLLAILAETARFNGLKPTHPALTHRISAPPTIVGFPDGSAAKVVELGPEISVDDTMSEKWWSTAAGATDQTRRKLFARLCKKGEVLPIVTSLCLGLLATMYTTTSSRGSGSRRIRLQYKSCPISDFGIAKGSVDVKCQDQLAYFNGNKFWKGQDPNDHYWIYFRTVRGEEILLDIGMFTFNFCMMVSATPYISDLSDFPGLDYAPAFFRDRPLAKNVIQLHTERKRLIWEFLNDFGEGTTPSPDERLPIVYTLKNLNVLREVLRKRTWTKWPESPLLAIDSDPHERDYSTVEEDEAWFKNLKKWTKKYKSGKVSRATYDTEIRKLSK
;
A
#
# COMPACT_ATOMS: atom_id res chain seq x y z
N MET A 1 7.60 7.37 19.82
CA MET A 1 6.75 6.19 20.09
C MET A 1 6.04 6.48 21.38
N ASN A 2 4.70 6.44 21.41
CA ASN A 2 3.97 6.54 22.66
C ASN A 2 4.14 5.20 23.37
N ASP A 3 5.06 5.14 24.33
CA ASP A 3 5.33 3.99 25.20
C ASP A 3 4.18 3.81 26.20
N GLN A 4 2.97 3.54 25.70
CA GLN A 4 1.86 3.19 26.57
C GLN A 4 2.15 1.83 27.22
N PRO A 5 2.15 1.74 28.56
CA PRO A 5 2.45 0.50 29.23
C PRO A 5 1.35 -0.53 28.99
N LEU A 6 1.76 -1.76 28.66
CA LEU A 6 0.87 -2.90 28.48
C LEU A 6 0.48 -3.49 29.85
N VAL A 7 -0.70 -4.09 29.94
CA VAL A 7 -1.24 -4.65 31.18
C VAL A 7 -1.13 -6.17 31.19
N CYS A 8 -0.54 -6.74 32.24
CA CYS A 8 -0.49 -8.18 32.45
C CYS A 8 -1.90 -8.75 32.70
N SER A 9 -2.32 -9.75 31.92
CA SER A 9 -3.64 -10.38 32.04
C SER A 9 -3.88 -11.09 33.38
N HIS A 10 -2.83 -11.40 34.15
CA HIS A 10 -2.96 -12.03 35.46
C HIS A 10 -2.97 -11.02 36.62
N CYS A 11 -1.87 -10.27 36.76
CA CYS A 11 -1.63 -9.42 37.92
C CYS A 11 -1.93 -7.94 37.68
N SER A 12 -2.41 -7.58 36.49
CA SER A 12 -2.68 -6.19 36.07
C SER A 12 -1.50 -5.23 36.13
N ALA A 13 -0.27 -5.74 36.34
CA ALA A 13 0.93 -4.92 36.33
C ALA A 13 1.16 -4.28 34.96
N LYS A 14 1.42 -2.98 34.97
CA LYS A 14 1.77 -2.17 33.80
C LYS A 14 3.26 -2.33 33.48
N LYS A 15 3.61 -2.86 32.30
CA LYS A 15 5.01 -2.97 31.82
C LYS A 15 5.12 -2.65 30.34
N LEU A 16 6.27 -2.15 29.92
CA LEU A 16 6.55 -1.86 28.50
C LEU A 16 6.68 -3.14 27.66
N ASN A 17 7.28 -4.18 28.24
CA ASN A 17 7.55 -5.44 27.56
C ASN A 17 6.83 -6.59 28.26
N LEU A 18 5.73 -7.04 27.66
CA LEU A 18 5.03 -8.27 28.04
C LEU A 18 5.20 -9.34 26.97
N SER A 19 5.16 -10.59 27.41
CA SER A 19 5.16 -11.77 26.55
C SER A 19 3.73 -12.13 26.17
N PHE A 20 3.49 -12.39 24.89
CA PHE A 20 2.19 -12.83 24.40
C PHE A 20 1.99 -14.33 24.63
N CYS A 21 0.75 -14.76 24.87
CA CYS A 21 0.39 -16.17 24.81
C CYS A 21 0.78 -16.75 23.44
N SER A 22 1.57 -17.83 23.43
CA SER A 22 2.07 -18.43 22.19
C SER A 22 0.98 -19.07 21.34
N ALA A 23 -0.20 -19.36 21.90
CA ALA A 23 -1.31 -19.98 21.19
C ALA A 23 -2.28 -18.95 20.57
N CYS A 24 -2.75 -17.97 21.36
CA CYS A 24 -3.75 -16.99 20.91
C CYS A 24 -3.19 -15.59 20.62
N ALA A 25 -2.05 -15.22 21.23
CA ALA A 25 -1.47 -13.88 21.22
C ALA A 25 -2.38 -12.73 21.72
N GLU A 26 -3.51 -13.04 22.36
CA GLU A 26 -4.45 -12.05 22.92
C GLU A 26 -4.15 -11.73 24.38
N ALA A 27 -3.68 -12.71 25.15
CA ALA A 27 -3.25 -12.51 26.54
C ALA A 27 -1.76 -12.14 26.62
N MET A 28 -1.43 -11.26 27.56
CA MET A 28 -0.08 -10.72 27.75
C MET A 28 0.37 -10.93 29.19
N TYR A 29 1.64 -11.30 29.39
CA TYR A 29 2.15 -11.68 30.70
C TYR A 29 3.48 -11.03 31.01
N CYS A 30 3.66 -10.64 32.27
CA CYS A 30 4.92 -10.08 32.73
C CYS A 30 5.94 -11.16 33.11
N SER A 31 5.50 -12.41 33.24
CA SER A 31 6.34 -13.57 33.54
C SER A 31 5.63 -14.88 33.19
N THR A 32 6.38 -15.97 33.14
CA THR A 32 5.87 -17.34 32.93
C THR A 32 4.96 -17.80 34.06
N GLU A 33 5.19 -17.33 35.28
CA GLU A 33 4.39 -17.66 36.46
C GLU A 33 2.99 -17.03 36.34
N CYS A 34 2.91 -15.76 35.97
CA CYS A 34 1.64 -15.10 35.69
C CYS A 34 0.86 -15.79 34.57
N GLN A 35 1.55 -16.29 33.54
CA GLN A 35 0.93 -17.06 32.47
C GLN A 35 0.35 -18.38 32.98
N LYS A 36 1.10 -19.14 33.79
CA LYS A 36 0.63 -20.42 34.37
C LYS A 36 -0.58 -20.22 35.28
N LEU A 37 -0.52 -19.23 36.17
CA LEU A 37 -1.62 -18.92 37.09
C LEU A 37 -2.88 -18.49 36.33
N HIS A 38 -2.74 -17.63 35.32
CA HIS A 38 -3.86 -17.24 34.45
C HIS A 38 -4.40 -18.43 33.64
N TRP A 39 -3.52 -19.32 33.18
CA TRP A 39 -3.88 -20.53 32.43
C TRP A 39 -4.80 -21.45 33.24
N GLU A 40 -4.41 -21.79 34.46
CA GLU A 40 -5.15 -22.68 35.34
C GLU A 40 -6.49 -22.07 35.77
N LYS A 41 -6.50 -20.77 36.06
CA LYS A 41 -7.68 -20.08 36.56
C LYS A 41 -8.75 -19.86 35.50
N GLU A 42 -8.38 -19.34 34.32
CA GLU A 42 -9.38 -18.86 33.35
C GLU A 42 -8.96 -18.98 31.87
N HIS A 43 -7.70 -18.71 31.53
CA HIS A 43 -7.30 -18.58 30.13
C HIS A 43 -7.42 -19.88 29.35
N LYS A 44 -7.22 -21.05 29.98
CA LYS A 44 -7.40 -22.35 29.32
C LYS A 44 -8.78 -22.51 28.69
N GLN A 45 -9.81 -21.87 29.27
CA GLN A 45 -11.19 -21.97 28.79
C GLN A 45 -11.49 -21.05 27.60
N THR A 46 -10.71 -19.98 27.45
CA THR A 46 -10.92 -18.94 26.42
C THR A 46 -9.82 -18.93 25.35
N CYS A 47 -8.71 -19.62 25.59
CA CYS A 47 -7.59 -19.68 24.66
C CYS A 47 -7.94 -20.52 23.42
N GLY A 48 -8.13 -19.86 22.28
CA GLY A 48 -8.36 -20.49 20.98
C GLY A 48 -7.11 -20.53 20.10
N LYS A 49 -7.06 -21.51 19.19
CA LYS A 49 -6.06 -21.53 18.11
C LYS A 49 -6.32 -20.34 17.17
N THR A 50 -5.31 -19.48 17.06
CA THR A 50 -5.38 -18.28 16.23
C THR A 50 -4.33 -18.38 15.13
N ASP A 51 -4.79 -18.41 13.89
CA ASP A 51 -3.93 -18.24 12.74
C ASP A 51 -3.49 -16.79 12.67
N ARG A 52 -2.17 -16.60 12.71
CA ARG A 52 -1.53 -15.30 12.68
C ARG A 52 -0.87 -15.12 11.34
N ILE A 53 -1.24 -14.05 10.66
CA ILE A 53 -0.73 -13.73 9.33
C ILE A 53 0.09 -12.45 9.45
N ASP A 54 1.35 -12.53 9.03
CA ASP A 54 2.22 -11.35 8.98
C ASP A 54 1.73 -10.38 7.90
N ILE A 55 1.52 -9.11 8.27
CA ILE A 55 1.03 -8.08 7.34
C ILE A 55 2.05 -7.77 6.23
N GLY A 56 3.36 -7.93 6.47
CA GLY A 56 4.39 -7.84 5.44
C GLY A 56 4.28 -8.93 4.37
N ARG A 57 3.74 -10.10 4.73
CA ARG A 57 3.40 -11.17 3.78
C ARG A 57 2.01 -11.03 3.17
N PHE A 58 1.09 -10.34 3.85
CA PHE A 58 -0.33 -10.26 3.47
C PHE A 58 -0.69 -9.03 2.63
N TYR A 59 0.00 -7.89 2.82
CA TYR A 59 -0.31 -6.65 2.10
C TYR A 59 -0.29 -6.76 0.56
N PRO A 60 0.48 -7.65 -0.09
CA PRO A 60 0.44 -7.77 -1.54
C PRO A 60 -0.93 -8.21 -2.04
N LEU A 61 -1.63 -9.09 -1.30
CA LEU A 61 -3.02 -9.41 -1.63
C LEU A 61 -3.92 -8.17 -1.52
N LEU A 62 -3.73 -7.33 -0.50
CA LEU A 62 -4.51 -6.09 -0.36
C LEU A 62 -4.27 -5.12 -1.54
N ALA A 63 -3.02 -5.02 -2.01
CA ALA A 63 -2.68 -4.22 -3.17
C ALA A 63 -3.32 -4.78 -4.46
N ILE A 64 -3.33 -6.10 -4.62
CA ILE A 64 -3.97 -6.78 -5.76
C ILE A 64 -5.48 -6.53 -5.76
N LEU A 65 -6.14 -6.67 -4.60
CA LEU A 65 -7.55 -6.37 -4.44
C LEU A 65 -7.85 -4.91 -4.79
N ALA A 66 -7.02 -3.97 -4.32
CA ALA A 66 -7.09 -2.56 -4.72
C ALA A 66 -6.99 -2.38 -6.24
N GLU A 67 -6.04 -3.04 -6.89
CA GLU A 67 -5.83 -2.93 -8.33
C GLU A 67 -7.05 -3.44 -9.10
N THR A 68 -7.69 -4.53 -8.66
CA THR A 68 -8.93 -5.00 -9.31
C THR A 68 -10.11 -4.07 -9.15
N ALA A 69 -10.16 -3.28 -8.06
CA ALA A 69 -11.19 -2.27 -7.88
C ALA A 69 -11.02 -1.12 -8.90
N ARG A 70 -9.78 -0.79 -9.28
CA ARG A 70 -9.49 0.29 -10.25
C ARG A 70 -9.96 -0.01 -11.67
N PHE A 71 -10.21 -1.28 -12.01
CA PHE A 71 -10.73 -1.72 -13.30
C PHE A 71 -12.18 -2.19 -13.21
N ASN A 72 -12.90 -1.82 -12.15
CA ASN A 72 -14.32 -2.09 -12.06
C ASN A 72 -15.09 -1.26 -13.10
N GLY A 73 -16.04 -1.87 -13.80
CA GLY A 73 -16.83 -1.18 -14.83
C GLY A 73 -17.72 -0.04 -14.34
N LEU A 74 -17.92 0.10 -13.02
CA LEU A 74 -18.63 1.23 -12.43
C LEU A 74 -17.74 2.48 -12.30
N LYS A 75 -16.42 2.34 -12.39
CA LYS A 75 -15.50 3.46 -12.34
C LYS A 75 -15.68 4.33 -13.59
N PRO A 76 -15.88 5.65 -13.45
CA PRO A 76 -15.95 6.54 -14.59
C PRO A 76 -14.65 6.53 -15.41
N THR A 77 -14.77 6.46 -16.73
CA THR A 77 -13.62 6.61 -17.64
C THR A 77 -12.99 7.98 -17.46
N HIS A 78 -11.66 8.00 -17.26
CA HIS A 78 -10.95 9.27 -17.13
C HIS A 78 -10.97 10.05 -18.46
N PRO A 79 -11.31 11.36 -18.49
CA PRO A 79 -11.47 12.12 -19.75
C PRO A 79 -10.25 12.09 -20.68
N ALA A 80 -9.04 12.09 -20.11
CA ALA A 80 -7.80 11.98 -20.89
C ALA A 80 -7.62 10.64 -21.64
N LEU A 81 -8.42 9.62 -21.34
CA LEU A 81 -8.42 8.36 -22.10
C LEU A 81 -9.29 8.45 -23.36
N THR A 82 -10.21 9.40 -23.44
CA THR A 82 -11.10 9.61 -24.60
C THR A 82 -10.67 10.81 -25.44
N HIS A 83 -9.47 11.36 -25.21
CA HIS A 83 -8.95 12.50 -25.96
C HIS A 83 -7.53 12.20 -26.45
N ARG A 84 -7.18 12.72 -27.63
CA ARG A 84 -5.80 12.71 -28.10
C ARG A 84 -4.92 13.54 -27.15
N ILE A 85 -3.71 13.06 -26.86
CA ILE A 85 -2.67 13.82 -26.16
C ILE A 85 -1.83 14.56 -27.20
N SER A 86 -1.79 15.88 -27.10
CA SER A 86 -1.24 16.76 -28.13
C SER A 86 0.29 16.90 -28.06
N ALA A 87 0.87 16.81 -26.87
CA ALA A 87 2.30 17.00 -26.63
C ALA A 87 2.76 16.27 -25.36
N PRO A 88 4.07 16.07 -25.16
CA PRO A 88 4.60 15.55 -23.91
C PRO A 88 4.25 16.46 -22.72
N PRO A 89 3.84 15.92 -21.56
CA PRO A 89 3.45 16.76 -20.43
C PRO A 89 4.59 17.64 -19.92
N THR A 90 4.34 18.94 -19.82
CA THR A 90 5.30 19.96 -19.34
C THR A 90 4.85 20.55 -18.00
N ILE A 91 5.80 21.02 -17.19
CA ILE A 91 5.47 21.65 -15.90
C ILE A 91 4.95 23.05 -16.15
N VAL A 92 3.73 23.33 -15.69
CA VAL A 92 3.08 24.64 -15.78
C VAL A 92 2.71 25.12 -14.38
N GLY A 93 2.94 26.40 -14.10
CA GLY A 93 2.49 27.07 -12.89
C GLY A 93 1.04 27.55 -12.99
N PHE A 94 0.29 27.48 -11.89
CA PHE A 94 -1.11 27.89 -11.79
C PHE A 94 -1.26 29.20 -10.99
N PRO A 95 -2.37 29.94 -11.16
CA PRO A 95 -2.61 31.19 -10.42
C PRO A 95 -2.62 31.06 -8.90
N ASP A 96 -2.87 29.86 -8.37
CA ASP A 96 -2.84 29.57 -6.93
C ASP A 96 -1.42 29.28 -6.40
N GLY A 97 -0.40 29.45 -7.23
CA GLY A 97 1.01 29.23 -6.88
C GLY A 97 1.46 27.76 -6.96
N SER A 98 0.56 26.82 -7.24
CA SER A 98 0.93 25.43 -7.47
C SER A 98 1.50 25.19 -8.87
N ALA A 99 2.14 24.04 -9.09
CA ALA A 99 2.61 23.63 -10.41
C ALA A 99 2.45 22.11 -10.60
N ALA A 100 2.22 21.66 -11.83
CA ALA A 100 2.11 20.24 -12.17
C ALA A 100 2.47 19.99 -13.65
N LYS A 101 2.74 18.73 -14.02
CA LYS A 101 2.83 18.33 -15.43
C LYS A 101 1.45 18.38 -16.08
N VAL A 102 1.25 19.23 -17.08
CA VAL A 102 -0.02 19.39 -17.81
C VAL A 102 -0.10 18.41 -18.97
N VAL A 103 -1.16 17.59 -18.99
CA VAL A 103 -1.54 16.77 -20.14
C VAL A 103 -2.53 17.57 -21.00
N GLU A 104 -2.07 18.03 -22.17
CA GLU A 104 -2.90 18.73 -23.12
C GLU A 104 -3.76 17.76 -23.92
N LEU A 105 -5.08 17.93 -23.83
CA LEU A 105 -6.09 17.13 -24.50
C LEU A 105 -6.52 17.84 -25.79
N GLY A 106 -6.25 17.18 -26.91
CA GLY A 106 -6.73 17.53 -28.24
C GLY A 106 -8.13 16.97 -28.52
N PRO A 107 -8.48 16.71 -29.78
CA PRO A 107 -9.80 16.19 -30.16
C PRO A 107 -10.15 14.87 -29.47
N GLU A 108 -11.45 14.66 -29.28
CA GLU A 108 -12.00 13.43 -28.74
C GLU A 108 -11.75 12.23 -29.67
N ILE A 109 -11.53 11.06 -29.09
CA ILE A 109 -11.27 9.79 -29.78
C ILE A 109 -12.10 8.67 -29.15
N SER A 110 -12.24 7.55 -29.87
CA SER A 110 -12.86 6.35 -29.29
C SER A 110 -12.01 5.81 -28.14
N VAL A 111 -12.66 5.26 -27.10
CA VAL A 111 -11.97 4.56 -26.01
C VAL A 111 -11.16 3.37 -26.53
N ASP A 112 -11.58 2.75 -27.64
CA ASP A 112 -10.87 1.64 -28.28
C ASP A 112 -9.53 2.07 -28.88
N ASP A 113 -9.36 3.38 -29.16
CA ASP A 113 -8.10 3.95 -29.65
C ASP A 113 -7.14 4.29 -28.49
N THR A 114 -7.50 4.05 -27.23
CA THR A 114 -6.63 4.28 -26.07
C THR A 114 -5.33 3.48 -26.19
N MET A 115 -4.19 4.04 -25.75
CA MET A 115 -2.84 3.47 -25.91
C MET A 115 -2.31 3.34 -27.35
N SER A 116 -3.11 3.66 -28.38
CA SER A 116 -2.67 3.63 -29.77
C SER A 116 -1.89 4.90 -30.18
N GLU A 117 -1.32 4.87 -31.39
CA GLU A 117 -0.74 6.06 -32.05
C GLU A 117 -1.76 7.19 -32.26
N LYS A 118 -3.06 6.89 -32.34
CA LYS A 118 -4.07 7.94 -32.43
C LYS A 118 -4.24 8.69 -31.10
N TRP A 119 -4.09 7.97 -29.99
CA TRP A 119 -4.21 8.52 -28.63
C TRP A 119 -3.03 9.40 -28.28
N TRP A 120 -1.80 8.93 -28.48
CA TRP A 120 -0.62 9.76 -28.31
C TRP A 120 0.46 9.36 -29.32
N SER A 121 0.60 10.18 -30.35
CA SER A 121 1.45 9.84 -31.49
C SER A 121 2.93 9.95 -31.19
N THR A 122 3.75 9.11 -31.84
CA THR A 122 5.21 9.21 -31.79
C THR A 122 5.73 10.55 -32.32
N ALA A 123 5.06 11.12 -33.33
CA ALA A 123 5.35 12.46 -33.85
C ALA A 123 5.16 13.56 -32.78
N ALA A 124 4.29 13.33 -31.79
CA ALA A 124 4.09 14.18 -30.63
C ALA A 124 4.97 13.77 -29.43
N GLY A 125 6.09 13.08 -29.69
CA GLY A 125 7.10 12.71 -28.69
C GLY A 125 6.77 11.49 -27.84
N ALA A 126 5.72 10.73 -28.16
CA ALA A 126 5.39 9.51 -27.43
C ALA A 126 6.33 8.35 -27.79
N THR A 127 6.66 7.53 -26.80
CA THR A 127 7.13 6.15 -26.98
C THR A 127 6.09 5.18 -26.41
N ASP A 128 6.12 3.91 -26.82
CA ASP A 128 5.26 2.86 -26.24
C ASP A 128 5.32 2.83 -24.71
N GLN A 129 6.52 3.05 -24.13
CA GLN A 129 6.71 3.05 -22.69
C GLN A 129 6.07 4.29 -22.04
N THR A 130 6.24 5.49 -22.61
CA THR A 130 5.55 6.70 -22.11
C THR A 130 4.03 6.59 -22.21
N ARG A 131 3.50 6.00 -23.29
CA ARG A 131 2.06 5.74 -23.47
C ARG A 131 1.54 4.81 -22.38
N ARG A 132 2.19 3.66 -22.20
CA ARG A 132 1.82 2.68 -21.15
C ARG A 132 1.86 3.30 -19.75
N LYS A 133 2.90 4.10 -19.46
CA LYS A 133 3.07 4.74 -18.17
C LYS A 133 1.96 5.73 -17.86
N LEU A 134 1.69 6.64 -18.79
CA LEU A 134 0.64 7.63 -18.62
C LEU A 134 -0.73 6.94 -18.53
N PHE A 135 -1.00 5.96 -19.40
CA PHE A 135 -2.23 5.16 -19.33
C PHE A 135 -2.43 4.53 -17.96
N ALA A 136 -1.40 3.87 -17.42
CA ALA A 136 -1.45 3.25 -16.10
C ALA A 136 -1.75 4.29 -15.01
N ARG A 137 -1.13 5.48 -15.06
CA ARG A 137 -1.38 6.56 -14.09
C ARG A 137 -2.82 7.09 -14.18
N LEU A 138 -3.37 7.22 -15.39
CA LEU A 138 -4.75 7.68 -15.60
C LEU A 138 -5.77 6.64 -15.10
N CYS A 139 -5.60 5.37 -15.44
CA CYS A 139 -6.48 4.30 -14.95
C CYS A 139 -6.41 4.15 -13.42
N LYS A 140 -5.26 4.46 -12.80
CA LYS A 140 -5.08 4.40 -11.35
C LYS A 140 -5.45 5.69 -10.62
N LYS A 141 -5.87 6.75 -11.32
CA LYS A 141 -6.28 7.99 -10.68
C LYS A 141 -7.65 7.86 -10.00
N GLY A 142 -7.82 8.52 -8.86
CA GLY A 142 -9.09 8.64 -8.16
C GLY A 142 -9.47 7.42 -7.32
N GLU A 143 -10.63 7.52 -6.66
CA GLU A 143 -11.28 6.47 -5.87
C GLU A 143 -10.45 5.84 -4.75
N VAL A 144 -9.35 6.48 -4.32
CA VAL A 144 -8.49 5.91 -3.27
C VAL A 144 -9.28 5.66 -1.99
N LEU A 145 -10.13 6.60 -1.57
CA LEU A 145 -10.98 6.44 -0.39
C LEU A 145 -11.95 5.24 -0.52
N PRO A 146 -12.82 5.14 -1.55
CA PRO A 146 -13.65 3.94 -1.76
C PRO A 146 -12.87 2.63 -1.74
N ILE A 147 -11.69 2.60 -2.36
CA ILE A 147 -10.86 1.39 -2.42
C ILE A 147 -10.34 1.03 -1.03
N VAL A 148 -9.68 1.95 -0.30
CA VAL A 148 -9.14 1.64 1.04
C VAL A 148 -10.25 1.33 2.05
N THR A 149 -11.40 1.99 1.94
CA THR A 149 -12.61 1.65 2.70
C THR A 149 -13.01 0.21 2.46
N SER A 150 -13.09 -0.22 1.20
CA SER A 150 -13.50 -1.58 0.87
C SER A 150 -12.55 -2.65 1.41
N LEU A 151 -11.24 -2.36 1.45
CA LEU A 151 -10.23 -3.23 2.01
C LEU A 151 -10.37 -3.31 3.54
N CYS A 152 -10.53 -2.17 4.22
CA CYS A 152 -10.75 -2.13 5.67
C CYS A 152 -12.03 -2.88 6.08
N LEU A 153 -13.13 -2.70 5.36
CA LEU A 153 -14.37 -3.44 5.59
C LEU A 153 -14.21 -4.94 5.34
N GLY A 154 -13.51 -5.32 4.26
CA GLY A 154 -13.19 -6.72 3.97
C GLY A 154 -12.36 -7.37 5.07
N LEU A 155 -11.33 -6.69 5.57
CA LEU A 155 -10.51 -7.13 6.70
C LEU A 155 -11.34 -7.27 7.97
N LEU A 156 -12.13 -6.25 8.31
CA LEU A 156 -12.99 -6.26 9.48
C LEU A 156 -13.94 -7.47 9.45
N ALA A 157 -14.68 -7.62 8.36
CA ALA A 157 -15.71 -8.65 8.21
C ALA A 157 -15.16 -10.08 8.11
N THR A 158 -13.92 -10.29 7.65
CA THR A 158 -13.34 -11.64 7.52
C THR A 158 -12.44 -12.03 8.69
N MET A 159 -11.72 -11.07 9.27
CA MET A 159 -10.71 -11.34 10.29
C MET A 159 -11.08 -10.85 11.68
N TYR A 160 -11.96 -9.85 11.85
CA TYR A 160 -12.14 -9.21 13.17
C TYR A 160 -13.57 -9.27 13.72
N THR A 161 -14.59 -9.48 12.88
CA THR A 161 -15.97 -9.76 13.34
C THR A 161 -16.22 -11.23 13.64
N THR A 162 -15.37 -12.13 13.16
CA THR A 162 -15.45 -13.55 13.46
C THR A 162 -14.98 -13.82 14.89
N THR A 163 -15.89 -13.73 15.85
CA THR A 163 -15.68 -14.27 17.18
C THR A 163 -15.83 -15.78 17.09
N SER A 164 -14.75 -16.55 17.30
CA SER A 164 -14.90 -17.97 17.57
C SER A 164 -15.67 -18.08 18.90
N SER A 165 -16.95 -18.37 18.84
CA SER A 165 -17.72 -18.68 20.03
C SER A 165 -17.11 -19.92 20.68
N ARG A 166 -17.20 -20.01 22.01
CA ARG A 166 -16.76 -21.18 22.79
C ARG A 166 -17.40 -22.44 22.19
N GLY A 167 -16.59 -23.40 21.74
CA GLY A 167 -17.06 -24.64 21.12
C GLY A 167 -17.17 -24.61 19.59
N SER A 168 -17.04 -23.45 18.94
CA SER A 168 -16.90 -23.43 17.49
C SER A 168 -15.55 -24.03 17.12
N GLY A 169 -15.52 -25.07 16.29
CA GLY A 169 -14.27 -25.62 15.74
C GLY A 169 -13.51 -24.64 14.83
N SER A 170 -14.07 -23.44 14.60
CA SER A 170 -13.53 -22.40 13.75
C SER A 170 -12.29 -21.75 14.36
N ARG A 171 -11.20 -21.72 13.58
CA ARG A 171 -9.96 -21.03 13.95
C ARG A 171 -10.14 -19.53 13.78
N ARG A 172 -9.65 -18.74 14.73
CA ARG A 172 -9.57 -17.28 14.58
C ARG A 172 -8.44 -16.94 13.63
N ILE A 173 -8.58 -15.84 12.92
CA ILE A 173 -7.54 -15.30 12.05
C ILE A 173 -7.27 -13.87 12.49
N ARG A 174 -5.99 -13.52 12.69
CA ARG A 174 -5.56 -12.18 13.09
C ARG A 174 -4.32 -11.77 12.32
N LEU A 175 -4.20 -10.48 12.05
CA LEU A 175 -2.97 -9.92 11.50
C LEU A 175 -1.95 -9.69 12.62
N GLN A 176 -0.69 -9.80 12.28
CA GLN A 176 0.44 -9.38 13.12
C GLN A 176 1.47 -8.66 12.25
N TYR A 177 2.36 -7.88 12.86
CA TYR A 177 3.60 -7.46 12.23
C TYR A 177 4.76 -8.10 12.99
N LYS A 178 5.53 -8.93 12.29
CA LYS A 178 6.55 -9.80 12.87
C LYS A 178 5.92 -10.67 13.95
N SER A 179 6.32 -10.47 15.21
CA SER A 179 5.79 -11.21 16.36
C SER A 179 4.74 -10.44 17.16
N CYS A 180 4.37 -9.23 16.74
CA CYS A 180 3.46 -8.37 17.49
C CYS A 180 2.08 -8.31 16.83
N PRO A 181 1.00 -8.68 17.53
CA PRO A 181 -0.36 -8.62 16.99
C PRO A 181 -0.75 -7.20 16.55
N ILE A 182 -1.54 -7.10 15.48
CA ILE A 182 -2.21 -5.85 15.10
C ILE A 182 -3.37 -5.62 16.07
N SER A 183 -3.36 -4.47 16.73
CA SER A 183 -4.39 -4.03 17.69
C SER A 183 -5.42 -3.10 17.07
N ASP A 184 -5.02 -2.34 16.05
CA ASP A 184 -5.86 -1.36 15.38
C ASP A 184 -5.43 -1.25 13.92
N PHE A 185 -6.37 -0.96 13.04
CA PHE A 185 -6.12 -0.63 11.64
C PHE A 185 -7.27 0.23 11.13
N GLY A 186 -6.99 1.07 10.15
CA GLY A 186 -8.01 1.93 9.60
C GLY A 186 -7.48 2.80 8.47
N ILE A 187 -8.26 3.80 8.12
CA ILE A 187 -7.93 4.74 7.06
C ILE A 187 -7.41 6.01 7.72
N ALA A 188 -6.24 6.45 7.28
CA ALA A 188 -5.70 7.75 7.61
C ALA A 188 -5.84 8.67 6.39
N LYS A 189 -6.15 9.94 6.67
CA LYS A 189 -6.22 11.03 5.69
C LYS A 189 -5.19 12.10 6.05
N GLY A 190 -4.55 12.66 5.04
CA GLY A 190 -3.51 13.65 5.24
C GLY A 190 -2.96 14.20 3.93
N SER A 191 -1.67 14.51 3.93
CA SER A 191 -0.93 14.92 2.74
C SER A 191 0.30 14.03 2.49
N VAL A 192 0.77 14.05 1.25
CA VAL A 192 2.02 13.42 0.82
C VAL A 192 2.94 14.47 0.18
N ASP A 193 4.23 14.48 0.53
CA ASP A 193 5.22 15.34 -0.13
C ASP A 193 5.49 14.82 -1.55
N VAL A 194 4.92 15.52 -2.54
CA VAL A 194 5.01 15.18 -3.96
C VAL A 194 5.48 16.42 -4.72
N LYS A 195 6.53 16.26 -5.54
CA LYS A 195 7.06 17.36 -6.35
C LYS A 195 6.16 17.64 -7.55
N CYS A 196 6.22 18.86 -8.09
CA CYS A 196 5.36 19.26 -9.21
C CYS A 196 5.60 18.41 -10.47
N GLN A 197 6.83 17.91 -10.70
CA GLN A 197 7.11 17.00 -11.82
C GLN A 197 6.38 15.65 -11.73
N ASP A 198 5.89 15.29 -10.55
CA ASP A 198 5.22 14.03 -10.28
C ASP A 198 3.71 14.17 -10.18
N GLN A 199 3.19 15.41 -10.20
CA GLN A 199 1.76 15.69 -10.24
C GLN A 199 1.28 15.85 -11.68
N LEU A 200 0.03 15.46 -11.95
CA LEU A 200 -0.62 15.70 -13.24
C LEU A 200 -1.69 16.78 -13.11
N ALA A 201 -1.82 17.58 -14.15
CA ALA A 201 -2.98 18.43 -14.43
C ALA A 201 -3.38 18.23 -15.89
N TYR A 202 -4.53 18.77 -16.28
CA TYR A 202 -5.11 18.53 -17.59
C TYR A 202 -5.67 19.83 -18.15
N PHE A 203 -5.60 19.97 -19.47
CA PHE A 203 -6.12 21.12 -20.20
C PHE A 203 -6.79 20.65 -21.48
N ASN A 204 -8.01 21.09 -21.75
CA ASN A 204 -8.77 20.71 -22.96
C ASN A 204 -8.97 21.87 -23.94
N GLY A 205 -8.11 22.89 -23.90
CA GLY A 205 -8.26 24.12 -24.68
C GLY A 205 -9.07 25.22 -23.98
N ASN A 206 -10.01 24.85 -23.10
CA ASN A 206 -10.91 25.80 -22.43
C ASN A 206 -10.73 25.84 -20.92
N LYS A 207 -10.41 24.71 -20.30
CA LYS A 207 -10.39 24.57 -18.84
C LYS A 207 -9.19 23.78 -18.37
N PHE A 208 -8.54 24.28 -17.32
CA PHE A 208 -7.59 23.52 -16.52
C PHE A 208 -8.30 22.79 -15.38
N TRP A 209 -7.84 21.58 -15.07
CA TRP A 209 -8.17 20.91 -13.81
C TRP A 209 -7.00 20.08 -13.31
N LYS A 210 -6.88 20.00 -11.99
CA LYS A 210 -5.80 19.24 -11.35
C LYS A 210 -6.10 17.75 -11.33
N GLY A 211 -5.02 16.99 -11.22
CA GLY A 211 -5.05 15.57 -10.96
C GLY A 211 -5.48 15.24 -9.54
N GLN A 212 -4.98 14.11 -9.05
CA GLN A 212 -5.16 13.75 -7.65
C GLN A 212 -4.44 14.77 -6.77
N ASP A 213 -5.10 15.25 -5.72
CA ASP A 213 -4.51 16.24 -4.82
C ASP A 213 -3.59 15.55 -3.80
N PRO A 214 -2.28 15.82 -3.77
CA PRO A 214 -1.39 15.27 -2.75
C PRO A 214 -1.74 15.78 -1.34
N ASN A 215 -2.46 16.89 -1.23
CA ASN A 215 -2.96 17.40 0.04
C ASN A 215 -4.27 16.77 0.48
N ASP A 216 -4.92 15.93 -0.33
CA ASP A 216 -6.07 15.12 0.07
C ASP A 216 -5.83 13.64 -0.24
N HIS A 217 -4.93 13.04 0.55
CA HIS A 217 -4.48 11.66 0.35
C HIS A 217 -4.98 10.72 1.44
N TYR A 218 -5.14 9.44 1.07
CA TYR A 218 -5.70 8.39 1.93
C TYR A 218 -4.83 7.13 1.87
N TRP A 219 -4.56 6.52 3.02
CA TRP A 219 -3.81 5.26 3.13
C TRP A 219 -4.36 4.41 4.26
N ILE A 220 -3.97 3.13 4.28
CA ILE A 220 -4.30 2.21 5.37
C ILE A 220 -3.17 2.24 6.38
N TYR A 221 -3.49 2.43 7.65
CA TYR A 221 -2.55 2.26 8.75
C TYR A 221 -2.84 0.95 9.49
N PHE A 222 -1.81 0.35 10.05
CA PHE A 222 -1.88 -0.76 10.99
C PHE A 222 -1.06 -0.40 12.22
N ARG A 223 -1.60 -0.65 13.40
CA ARG A 223 -0.94 -0.40 14.67
C ARG A 223 -0.84 -1.68 15.47
N THR A 224 0.38 -2.07 15.80
CA THR A 224 0.63 -3.21 16.68
C THR A 224 0.22 -2.90 18.12
N VAL A 225 0.02 -3.94 18.94
CA VAL A 225 -0.23 -3.78 20.39
C VAL A 225 0.86 -2.95 21.08
N ARG A 226 2.09 -2.95 20.56
CA ARG A 226 3.22 -2.15 21.08
C ARG A 226 3.28 -0.73 20.52
N GLY A 227 2.24 -0.26 19.85
CA GLY A 227 2.17 1.10 19.29
C GLY A 227 3.05 1.33 18.06
N GLU A 228 3.69 0.30 17.51
CA GLU A 228 4.37 0.41 16.21
C GLU A 228 3.36 0.56 15.09
N GLU A 229 3.57 1.53 14.21
CA GLU A 229 2.71 1.82 13.06
C GLU A 229 3.37 1.39 11.75
N ILE A 230 2.57 0.76 10.90
CA ILE A 230 2.88 0.32 9.55
C ILE A 230 1.85 0.95 8.62
N LEU A 231 2.28 1.36 7.44
CA LEU A 231 1.42 2.00 6.45
C LEU A 231 1.41 1.22 5.14
N LEU A 232 0.23 1.08 4.54
CA LEU A 232 0.03 0.63 3.18
C LEU A 232 -0.67 1.73 2.39
N ASP A 233 0.02 2.24 1.37
CA ASP A 233 -0.52 3.24 0.46
C ASP A 233 -0.54 2.69 -0.96
N ILE A 234 -1.73 2.66 -1.54
CA ILE A 234 -2.02 2.14 -2.89
C ILE A 234 -2.19 3.28 -3.92
N GLY A 235 -2.16 4.54 -3.49
CA GLY A 235 -2.43 5.73 -4.29
C GLY A 235 -1.18 6.42 -4.84
N MET A 236 -0.01 6.12 -4.28
CA MET A 236 1.27 6.76 -4.62
C MET A 236 1.70 6.62 -6.10
N PHE A 237 1.25 5.58 -6.81
CA PHE A 237 1.56 5.40 -8.24
C PHE A 237 1.12 6.58 -9.10
N THR A 238 0.02 7.24 -8.73
CA THR A 238 -0.49 8.42 -9.46
C THR A 238 0.44 9.62 -9.36
N PHE A 239 1.34 9.61 -8.36
CA PHE A 239 2.40 10.58 -8.11
C PHE A 239 3.77 10.05 -8.52
N ASN A 240 3.82 9.14 -9.50
CA ASN A 240 5.08 8.58 -10.01
C ASN A 240 5.94 7.82 -8.97
N PHE A 241 5.38 7.49 -7.82
CA PHE A 241 6.01 6.58 -6.86
C PHE A 241 5.68 5.13 -7.24
N CYS A 242 6.54 4.56 -8.07
CA CYS A 242 6.21 3.40 -8.89
C CYS A 242 6.64 2.06 -8.28
N MET A 243 6.51 1.94 -6.95
CA MET A 243 6.71 0.67 -6.27
C MET A 243 5.53 -0.26 -6.51
N MET A 244 5.84 -1.42 -7.08
CA MET A 244 4.91 -2.46 -7.46
C MET A 244 5.22 -3.75 -6.72
N VAL A 245 4.19 -4.53 -6.39
CA VAL A 245 4.32 -5.91 -5.92
C VAL A 245 3.89 -6.86 -7.02
N SER A 246 4.63 -7.96 -7.20
CA SER A 246 4.21 -9.04 -8.10
C SER A 246 2.96 -9.72 -7.57
N ALA A 247 1.96 -9.90 -8.43
CA ALA A 247 0.69 -10.49 -8.09
C ALA A 247 0.72 -12.03 -8.15
N THR A 248 1.46 -12.60 -9.11
CA THR A 248 1.45 -14.04 -9.45
C THR A 248 1.53 -14.98 -8.24
N PRO A 249 2.42 -14.79 -7.25
CA PRO A 249 2.52 -15.70 -6.10
C PRO A 249 1.29 -15.72 -5.18
N TYR A 250 0.44 -14.69 -5.27
CA TYR A 250 -0.68 -14.45 -4.36
C TYR A 250 -2.03 -14.89 -4.96
N ILE A 251 -2.11 -14.96 -6.29
CA ILE A 251 -3.35 -15.23 -7.03
C ILE A 251 -3.28 -16.47 -7.93
N SER A 252 -2.17 -17.23 -7.94
CA SER A 252 -2.02 -18.41 -8.81
C SER A 252 -3.15 -19.44 -8.66
N ASP A 253 -3.72 -19.53 -7.45
CA ASP A 253 -4.78 -20.48 -7.10
C ASP A 253 -6.20 -19.87 -7.19
N LEU A 254 -6.34 -18.65 -7.74
CA LEU A 254 -7.59 -17.88 -7.83
C LEU A 254 -7.98 -17.67 -9.30
N SER A 255 -9.23 -18.00 -9.66
CA SER A 255 -9.75 -17.88 -11.03
C SER A 255 -10.04 -16.44 -11.48
N ASP A 256 -10.20 -15.52 -10.53
CA ASP A 256 -10.85 -14.22 -10.78
C ASP A 256 -9.89 -13.11 -11.25
N PHE A 257 -8.63 -13.44 -11.55
CA PHE A 257 -7.56 -12.46 -11.80
C PHE A 257 -6.77 -12.72 -13.10
N PRO A 258 -7.42 -12.76 -14.28
CA PRO A 258 -6.70 -12.92 -15.54
C PRO A 258 -5.82 -11.68 -15.83
N GLY A 259 -4.53 -11.91 -16.11
CA GLY A 259 -3.62 -10.89 -16.67
C GLY A 259 -3.11 -9.82 -15.69
N LEU A 260 -3.26 -10.02 -14.39
CA LEU A 260 -2.69 -9.10 -13.40
C LEU A 260 -1.30 -9.57 -12.96
N ASP A 261 -0.26 -8.90 -13.47
CA ASP A 261 1.13 -9.24 -13.11
C ASP A 261 1.64 -8.47 -11.89
N TYR A 262 1.23 -7.22 -11.75
CA TYR A 262 1.74 -6.29 -10.73
C TYR A 262 0.63 -5.38 -10.18
N ALA A 263 0.72 -5.07 -8.89
CA ALA A 263 -0.15 -4.11 -8.23
C ALA A 263 0.66 -3.01 -7.52
N PRO A 264 0.27 -1.72 -7.58
CA PRO A 264 0.97 -0.67 -6.86
C PRO A 264 0.82 -0.81 -5.35
N ALA A 265 1.94 -0.68 -4.64
CA ALA A 265 1.95 -0.68 -3.19
C ALA A 265 3.18 0.03 -2.62
N PHE A 266 2.95 1.11 -1.90
CA PHE A 266 3.93 1.73 -1.01
C PHE A 266 3.71 1.21 0.41
N PHE A 267 4.50 0.21 0.81
CA PHE A 267 4.43 -0.40 2.13
C PHE A 267 5.55 0.13 3.02
N ARG A 268 5.20 1.01 3.96
CA ARG A 268 6.16 1.62 4.89
C ARG A 268 6.16 0.87 6.20
N ASP A 269 7.16 0.02 6.35
CA ASP A 269 7.42 -0.76 7.55
C ASP A 269 8.59 -0.18 8.37
N ARG A 270 9.03 -0.87 9.43
CA ARG A 270 10.10 -0.38 10.32
C ARG A 270 11.42 -0.10 9.57
N PRO A 271 11.99 -1.03 8.79
CA PRO A 271 13.11 -0.74 7.90
C PRO A 271 12.92 0.51 7.05
N LEU A 272 11.78 0.65 6.35
CA LEU A 272 11.59 1.79 5.46
C LEU A 272 11.45 3.10 6.24
N ALA A 273 10.71 3.09 7.35
CA ALA A 273 10.50 4.26 8.20
C ALA A 273 11.80 4.82 8.80
N LYS A 274 12.84 4.00 8.98
CA LYS A 274 14.16 4.43 9.47
C LYS A 274 15.05 5.03 8.39
N ASN A 275 14.84 4.64 7.12
CA ASN A 275 15.78 4.93 6.03
C ASN A 275 15.23 5.93 5.01
N VAL A 276 13.92 6.17 4.99
CA VAL A 276 13.27 7.03 4.00
C VAL A 276 12.70 8.28 4.66
N ILE A 277 12.81 9.40 3.95
CA ILE A 277 12.19 10.68 4.33
C ILE A 277 10.70 10.45 4.57
N GLN A 278 10.16 11.05 5.62
CA GLN A 278 8.74 10.98 5.90
C GLN A 278 7.95 11.69 4.79
N LEU A 279 7.30 10.91 3.92
CA LEU A 279 6.46 11.43 2.84
C LEU A 279 5.06 11.80 3.32
N HIS A 280 4.51 11.03 4.26
CA HIS A 280 3.13 11.18 4.74
C HIS A 280 3.03 12.10 5.96
N THR A 281 2.08 13.03 5.93
CA THR A 281 1.65 13.83 7.07
C THR A 281 0.18 13.52 7.36
N GLU A 282 -0.07 12.72 8.41
CA GLU A 282 -1.42 12.40 8.86
C GLU A 282 -2.11 13.64 9.44
N ARG A 283 -3.39 13.85 9.10
CA ARG A 283 -4.24 14.89 9.69
C ARG A 283 -5.42 14.33 10.46
N LYS A 284 -6.03 13.24 9.96
CA LYS A 284 -7.16 12.59 10.64
C LYS A 284 -7.27 11.11 10.34
N ARG A 285 -7.98 10.38 11.22
CA ARG A 285 -8.35 8.96 11.05
C ARG A 285 -9.84 8.86 10.80
N LEU A 286 -10.24 8.05 9.83
CA LEU A 286 -11.59 8.04 9.27
C LEU A 286 -12.46 6.86 9.73
N ILE A 287 -12.13 6.18 10.83
CA ILE A 287 -12.81 4.93 11.21
C ILE A 287 -14.32 5.10 11.39
N TRP A 288 -14.79 6.22 11.95
CA TRP A 288 -16.19 6.39 12.36
C TRP A 288 -16.97 7.39 11.53
N GLU A 289 -16.35 8.48 11.08
CA GLU A 289 -17.02 9.53 10.29
C GLU A 289 -17.70 8.93 9.05
N PHE A 290 -16.96 8.11 8.30
CA PHE A 290 -17.49 7.50 7.09
C PHE A 290 -18.62 6.52 7.37
N LEU A 291 -18.53 5.70 8.43
CA LEU A 291 -19.58 4.73 8.75
C LEU A 291 -20.86 5.38 9.26
N ASN A 292 -20.75 6.53 9.93
CA ASN A 292 -21.90 7.30 10.39
C ASN A 292 -22.68 7.89 9.22
N ASP A 293 -22.00 8.38 8.17
CA ASP A 293 -22.64 8.93 6.98
C ASP A 293 -23.52 7.88 6.23
N PHE A 294 -23.15 6.59 6.26
CA PHE A 294 -24.00 5.51 5.69
C PHE A 294 -25.26 5.21 6.52
N GLY A 295 -25.27 5.59 7.79
CA GLY A 295 -26.35 5.26 8.72
C GLY A 295 -27.57 6.17 8.62
N GLU A 296 -27.44 7.35 8.01
CA GLU A 296 -28.46 8.41 8.05
C GLU A 296 -29.63 8.23 7.05
N GLY A 297 -29.74 7.07 6.40
CA GLY A 297 -30.94 6.66 5.65
C GLY A 297 -31.16 7.36 4.30
N THR A 298 -30.22 8.18 3.84
CA THR A 298 -30.24 8.70 2.46
C THR A 298 -29.83 7.62 1.47
N THR A 299 -30.43 7.61 0.29
CA THR A 299 -30.03 6.67 -0.78
C THR A 299 -28.60 7.02 -1.21
N PRO A 300 -27.64 6.07 -1.12
CA PRO A 300 -26.26 6.36 -1.48
C PRO A 300 -26.15 6.76 -2.95
N SER A 301 -25.45 7.86 -3.21
CA SER A 301 -24.98 8.28 -4.52
C SER A 301 -24.16 7.16 -5.20
N PRO A 302 -24.01 7.17 -6.53
CA PRO A 302 -23.21 6.16 -7.23
C PRO A 302 -21.81 5.97 -6.63
N ASP A 303 -21.14 7.05 -6.25
CA ASP A 303 -19.80 7.02 -5.65
C ASP A 303 -19.80 6.37 -4.26
N GLU A 304 -20.86 6.57 -3.47
CA GLU A 304 -21.04 5.93 -2.17
C GLU A 304 -21.37 4.44 -2.28
N ARG A 305 -21.79 3.94 -3.45
CA ARG A 305 -22.01 2.51 -3.69
C ARG A 305 -20.73 1.75 -4.03
N LEU A 306 -19.71 2.43 -4.58
CA LEU A 306 -18.45 1.79 -4.97
C LEU A 306 -17.78 1.02 -3.82
N PRO A 307 -17.63 1.57 -2.59
CA PRO A 307 -17.03 0.83 -1.48
C PRO A 307 -17.79 -0.46 -1.17
N ILE A 308 -19.13 -0.47 -1.28
CA ILE A 308 -19.96 -1.67 -1.02
C ILE A 308 -19.67 -2.73 -2.07
N VAL A 309 -19.71 -2.36 -3.36
CA VAL A 309 -19.44 -3.27 -4.48
C VAL A 309 -18.03 -3.85 -4.38
N TYR A 310 -17.04 -2.99 -4.13
CA TYR A 310 -15.64 -3.40 -3.95
C TYR A 310 -15.49 -4.33 -2.75
N THR A 311 -16.19 -4.04 -1.64
CA THR A 311 -16.16 -4.88 -0.43
C THR A 311 -16.69 -6.27 -0.72
N LEU A 312 -17.85 -6.39 -1.38
CA LEU A 312 -18.44 -7.69 -1.70
C LEU A 312 -17.51 -8.55 -2.57
N LYS A 313 -16.85 -7.94 -3.57
CA LYS A 313 -15.85 -8.63 -4.38
C LYS A 313 -14.64 -9.07 -3.55
N ASN A 314 -14.09 -8.17 -2.73
CA ASN A 314 -12.97 -8.45 -1.84
C ASN A 314 -13.29 -9.58 -0.84
N LEU A 315 -14.52 -9.62 -0.31
CA LEU A 315 -14.96 -10.62 0.66
C LEU A 315 -14.89 -12.04 0.09
N ASN A 316 -15.26 -12.24 -1.17
CA ASN A 316 -15.20 -13.57 -1.78
C ASN A 316 -13.76 -14.08 -1.83
N VAL A 317 -12.84 -13.24 -2.32
CA VAL A 317 -11.42 -13.58 -2.42
C VAL A 317 -10.80 -13.77 -1.04
N LEU A 318 -11.03 -12.86 -0.09
CA LEU A 318 -10.51 -12.96 1.26
C LEU A 318 -11.01 -14.24 1.94
N ARG A 319 -12.31 -14.55 1.88
CA ARG A 319 -12.86 -15.78 2.46
C ARG A 319 -12.23 -17.03 1.87
N GLU A 320 -12.02 -17.06 0.56
CA GLU A 320 -11.40 -18.19 -0.11
C GLU A 320 -9.94 -18.37 0.33
N VAL A 321 -9.14 -17.31 0.27
CA VAL A 321 -7.73 -17.30 0.70
C VAL A 321 -7.60 -17.77 2.15
N LEU A 322 -8.45 -17.24 3.04
CA LEU A 322 -8.41 -17.54 4.46
C LEU A 322 -8.88 -18.98 4.75
N ARG A 323 -9.95 -19.44 4.09
CA ARG A 323 -10.45 -20.82 4.22
C ARG A 323 -9.43 -21.85 3.74
N LYS A 324 -8.83 -21.62 2.56
CA LYS A 324 -7.81 -22.49 1.97
C LYS A 324 -6.43 -22.32 2.62
N ARG A 325 -6.24 -21.28 3.44
CA ARG A 325 -4.96 -20.88 4.05
C ARG A 325 -3.86 -20.73 3.00
N THR A 326 -4.18 -20.24 1.80
CA THR A 326 -3.22 -20.09 0.69
C THR A 326 -2.03 -19.22 1.07
N TRP A 327 -2.24 -18.26 1.99
CA TRP A 327 -1.18 -17.43 2.56
C TRP A 327 0.00 -18.21 3.15
N THR A 328 -0.21 -19.46 3.56
CA THR A 328 0.86 -20.34 4.08
C THR A 328 1.92 -20.67 3.05
N LYS A 329 1.60 -20.54 1.75
CA LYS A 329 2.49 -20.86 0.62
C LYS A 329 3.14 -19.64 -0.02
N TRP A 330 2.69 -18.42 0.29
CA TRP A 330 3.22 -17.18 -0.29
C TRP A 330 4.69 -16.94 0.06
N PRO A 331 5.46 -16.14 -0.68
CA PRO A 331 6.84 -15.87 -0.30
C PRO A 331 6.93 -15.12 1.04
N GLU A 332 8.02 -15.29 1.78
CA GLU A 332 8.24 -14.59 3.07
C GLU A 332 8.37 -13.08 2.88
N SER A 333 8.98 -12.66 1.77
CA SER A 333 9.10 -11.27 1.35
C SER A 333 8.52 -11.13 -0.06
N PRO A 334 7.71 -10.09 -0.33
CA PRO A 334 7.14 -9.88 -1.65
C PRO A 334 8.21 -9.58 -2.68
N LEU A 335 7.98 -10.05 -3.90
CA LEU A 335 8.75 -9.63 -5.06
C LEU A 335 8.34 -8.21 -5.44
N LEU A 336 9.27 -7.27 -5.29
CA LEU A 336 9.08 -5.87 -5.62
C LEU A 336 9.60 -5.57 -7.02
N ALA A 337 8.92 -4.68 -7.72
CA ALA A 337 9.38 -4.09 -8.96
C ALA A 337 9.25 -2.56 -8.89
N ILE A 338 10.12 -1.86 -9.62
CA ILE A 338 10.00 -0.42 -9.83
C ILE A 338 9.63 -0.22 -11.29
N ASP A 339 8.45 0.35 -11.53
CA ASP A 339 8.05 0.77 -12.87
C ASP A 339 8.67 2.15 -13.16
N SER A 340 9.97 2.18 -13.48
CA SER A 340 10.72 3.42 -13.73
C SER A 340 10.21 4.18 -14.96
N ASP A 341 10.36 5.50 -14.94
CA ASP A 341 10.05 6.32 -16.11
C ASP A 341 10.95 5.96 -17.30
N PRO A 342 10.45 6.07 -18.54
CA PRO A 342 11.20 5.70 -19.75
C PRO A 342 12.56 6.40 -19.89
N HIS A 343 12.67 7.62 -19.35
CA HIS A 343 13.89 8.42 -19.42
C HIS A 343 14.77 8.30 -18.17
N GLU A 344 14.30 7.63 -17.12
CA GLU A 344 15.03 7.43 -15.86
C GLU A 344 15.78 6.10 -15.79
N ARG A 345 15.60 5.23 -16.78
CA ARG A 345 16.48 4.08 -16.94
C ARG A 345 17.80 4.60 -17.51
N ASP A 346 18.72 4.96 -16.63
CA ASP A 346 20.13 4.83 -16.97
C ASP A 346 20.32 3.37 -17.33
N TYR A 347 20.55 3.10 -18.61
CA TYR A 347 20.93 1.79 -19.08
C TYR A 347 22.37 1.54 -18.65
N SER A 348 22.62 1.48 -17.33
CA SER A 348 23.80 0.79 -16.86
C SER A 348 23.62 -0.67 -17.28
N THR A 349 24.64 -1.20 -17.94
CA THR A 349 24.66 -2.61 -18.27
C THR A 349 24.63 -3.41 -16.97
N VAL A 350 24.08 -4.64 -17.00
CA VAL A 350 24.12 -5.55 -15.82
C VAL A 350 25.54 -5.68 -15.27
N GLU A 351 26.55 -5.61 -16.15
CA GLU A 351 27.97 -5.63 -15.82
C GLU A 351 28.43 -4.38 -15.02
N GLU A 352 27.94 -3.19 -15.39
CA GLU A 352 28.21 -1.94 -14.66
C GLU A 352 27.57 -1.95 -13.27
N ASP A 353 26.34 -2.45 -13.16
CA ASP A 353 25.65 -2.61 -11.87
C ASP A 353 26.38 -3.61 -10.96
N GLU A 354 26.79 -4.76 -11.49
CA GLU A 354 27.55 -5.75 -10.75
C GLU A 354 28.91 -5.21 -10.27
N ALA A 355 29.63 -4.49 -11.14
CA ALA A 355 30.90 -3.86 -10.82
C ALA A 355 30.72 -2.79 -9.72
N TRP A 356 29.67 -1.97 -9.83
CA TRP A 356 29.30 -0.98 -8.84
C TRP A 356 29.00 -1.63 -7.48
N PHE A 357 28.14 -2.66 -7.45
CA PHE A 357 27.80 -3.39 -6.22
C PHE A 357 29.02 -4.07 -5.58
N LYS A 358 29.92 -4.64 -6.40
CA LYS A 358 31.17 -5.25 -5.93
C LYS A 358 32.08 -4.20 -5.28
N ASN A 359 32.18 -3.01 -5.85
CA ASN A 359 32.93 -1.89 -5.27
C ASN A 359 32.30 -1.37 -3.98
N LEU A 360 30.97 -1.20 -3.93
CA LEU A 360 30.25 -0.80 -2.72
C LEU A 360 30.47 -1.80 -1.57
N LYS A 361 30.36 -3.10 -1.84
CA LYS A 361 30.64 -4.18 -0.86
C LYS A 361 32.08 -4.13 -0.36
N LYS A 362 33.05 -3.91 -1.27
CA LYS A 362 34.47 -3.79 -0.94
C LYS A 362 34.73 -2.63 0.02
N TRP A 363 34.18 -1.45 -0.26
CA TRP A 363 34.35 -0.27 0.61
C TRP A 363 33.63 -0.42 1.95
N THR A 364 32.42 -1.00 1.95
CA THR A 364 31.68 -1.27 3.19
C THR A 364 32.44 -2.26 4.09
N LYS A 365 33.06 -3.29 3.50
CA LYS A 365 33.92 -4.24 4.24
C LYS A 365 35.16 -3.55 4.81
N LYS A 366 35.81 -2.66 4.06
CA LYS A 366 36.95 -1.87 4.56
C LYS A 366 36.55 -0.97 5.74
N TYR A 367 35.41 -0.30 5.64
CA TYR A 367 34.90 0.57 6.72
C TYR A 367 34.56 -0.24 7.98
N LYS A 368 33.79 -1.33 7.85
CA LYS A 368 33.43 -2.20 8.99
C LYS A 368 34.64 -2.87 9.67
N SER A 369 35.74 -3.07 8.95
CA SER A 369 36.99 -3.61 9.51
C SER A 369 37.93 -2.55 10.07
N GLY A 370 37.52 -1.28 10.13
CA GLY A 370 38.35 -0.17 10.63
C GLY A 370 39.52 0.20 9.73
N LYS A 371 39.61 -0.36 8.51
CA LYS A 371 40.72 -0.12 7.58
C LYS A 371 40.66 1.25 6.90
N VAL A 372 39.52 1.92 6.95
CA VAL A 372 39.32 3.26 6.38
C VAL A 372 38.47 4.11 7.32
N SER A 373 38.76 5.41 7.36
CA SER A 373 37.96 6.37 8.11
C SER A 373 36.56 6.54 7.50
N ARG A 374 35.62 7.09 8.30
CA ARG A 374 34.28 7.43 7.81
C ARG A 374 34.33 8.43 6.65
N ALA A 375 35.16 9.47 6.77
CA ALA A 375 35.32 10.49 5.74
C ALA A 375 35.84 9.91 4.41
N THR A 376 36.80 8.98 4.47
CA THR A 376 37.30 8.26 3.29
C THR A 376 36.21 7.40 2.67
N TYR A 377 35.45 6.65 3.49
CA TYR A 377 34.33 5.85 3.01
C TYR A 377 33.29 6.71 2.29
N ASP A 378 32.81 7.78 2.93
CA ASP A 378 31.78 8.65 2.35
C ASP A 378 32.27 9.34 1.06
N THR A 379 33.55 9.69 0.97
CA THR A 379 34.15 10.27 -0.25
C THR A 379 34.15 9.27 -1.41
N GLU A 380 34.54 8.03 -1.14
CA GLU A 380 34.62 6.98 -2.18
C GLU A 380 33.23 6.50 -2.61
N ILE A 381 32.27 6.44 -1.69
CA ILE A 381 30.87 6.18 -2.05
C ILE A 381 30.33 7.30 -2.96
N ARG A 382 30.62 8.58 -2.65
CA ARG A 382 30.22 9.68 -3.54
C ARG A 382 30.84 9.62 -4.93
N LYS A 383 32.07 9.10 -5.08
CA LYS A 383 32.69 8.89 -6.39
C LYS A 383 32.03 7.77 -7.18
N LEU A 384 31.52 6.73 -6.52
CA LEU A 384 30.78 5.64 -7.15
C LEU A 384 29.36 6.04 -7.56
N SER A 385 28.81 7.12 -6.98
CA SER A 385 27.47 7.63 -7.30
C SER A 385 27.48 8.71 -8.40
N LYS A 386 28.65 9.03 -8.96
CA LYS A 386 28.83 9.89 -10.13
C LYS A 386 29.25 9.03 -11.29
#